data_AF-A0AAE0Z5R0-F1
#
_entry.id   AF-A0AAE0Z5R0-F1
#
_cell.length_a   1.000
_cell.length_b   1.000
_cell.length_c   1.000
_cell.angle_alpha   90.00
_cell.angle_beta   90.00
_cell.angle_gamma   90.00
#
_symmetry.space_group_name_H-M   'P 1'
#
loop_
_entity.id
_entity.type
_entity.pdbx_description
1 polymer ?
#
loop_
_entity_poly.entity_id
_entity_poly.type
_entity_poly.pdbx_seq_one_letter_code
_entity_poly.pdbx_strand_id
1 'polypeptide(L)'
;MSSTGVFTLSFSYALSGNAKLEVRALDVRGRDNLAWSSTYESARKWVEVKVTPVNSWGLTKIIFKVLGSSPSTDTPVYVGLTDISITVPDEDNSKDDIGITRGVDGTGRVNGDDVDKNQGDDRDDTISNHSGDDHEDKKDSFEQYGVILLVLVLIIAVVVLIVVVVWKKDRMLPLLRVAPASSLVV
;
A
#
# COMPACT_ATOMS: atom_id res chain seq x y z
N MET A 1 -14.17 11.97 9.94
CA MET A 1 -14.34 10.56 10.36
C MET A 1 -13.67 9.70 9.29
N SER A 2 -12.74 8.81 9.66
CA SER A 2 -12.04 7.94 8.70
C SER A 2 -12.91 6.72 8.44
N SER A 3 -13.37 6.55 7.21
CA SER A 3 -14.02 5.32 6.79
C SER A 3 -13.06 4.15 6.87
N THR A 4 -13.55 3.04 7.41
CA THR A 4 -12.88 1.75 7.39
C THR A 4 -13.15 1.09 6.04
N GLY A 5 -12.44 1.52 5.00
CA GLY A 5 -12.52 0.89 3.68
C GLY A 5 -11.68 -0.38 3.62
N VAL A 6 -12.32 -1.55 3.76
CA VAL A 6 -11.65 -2.84 3.51
C VAL A 6 -11.48 -3.01 2.00
N PHE A 7 -10.32 -2.63 1.46
CA PHE A 7 -10.04 -2.82 0.04
C PHE A 7 -9.65 -4.26 -0.29
N THR A 8 -9.93 -4.67 -1.51
CA THR A 8 -9.49 -5.96 -2.06
C THR A 8 -8.43 -5.74 -3.13
N LEU A 9 -7.33 -6.48 -3.05
CA LEU A 9 -6.28 -6.51 -4.07
C LEU A 9 -6.48 -7.75 -4.94
N SER A 10 -6.50 -7.57 -6.26
CA SER A 10 -6.37 -8.68 -7.20
C SER A 10 -5.15 -8.50 -8.10
N PHE A 11 -4.56 -9.61 -8.53
CA PHE A 11 -3.42 -9.63 -9.43
C PHE A 11 -3.24 -11.02 -10.05
N SER A 12 -2.55 -11.08 -11.18
CA SER A 12 -2.11 -12.32 -11.81
C SER A 12 -0.60 -12.46 -11.67
N TYR A 13 -0.11 -13.66 -11.34
CA TYR A 13 1.32 -13.92 -11.23
C TYR A 13 1.74 -15.20 -11.96
N ALA A 14 3.00 -15.26 -12.38
CA ALA A 14 3.66 -16.47 -12.87
C ALA A 14 5.07 -16.57 -12.26
N LEU A 15 5.47 -17.78 -11.87
CA LEU A 15 6.77 -18.05 -11.26
C LEU A 15 7.49 -19.18 -12.00
N SER A 16 8.74 -18.95 -12.34
CA SER A 16 9.64 -19.97 -12.88
C SER A 16 10.89 -20.05 -12.01
N GLY A 17 11.32 -21.27 -11.67
CA GLY A 17 12.39 -21.51 -10.70
C GLY A 17 11.84 -21.76 -9.28
N ASN A 18 12.74 -21.93 -8.31
CA ASN A 18 12.40 -22.17 -6.91
C ASN A 18 12.34 -20.83 -6.16
N ALA A 19 11.19 -20.18 -6.25
CA ALA A 19 10.93 -18.89 -5.63
C ALA A 19 9.52 -18.83 -5.05
N LYS A 20 9.33 -17.86 -4.16
CA LYS A 20 8.07 -17.55 -3.51
C LYS A 20 7.75 -16.07 -3.71
N LEU A 21 6.49 -15.77 -3.98
CA LEU A 21 5.97 -14.41 -3.99
C LEU A 21 5.18 -14.15 -2.71
N GLU A 22 5.51 -13.10 -2.00
CA GLU A 22 4.75 -12.59 -0.86
C GLU A 22 4.10 -11.26 -1.20
N VAL A 23 2.88 -11.08 -0.71
CA VAL A 23 2.20 -9.79 -0.68
C VAL A 23 2.11 -9.36 0.78
N ARG A 24 2.64 -8.17 1.07
CA ARG A 24 2.64 -7.59 2.41
C ARG A 24 1.96 -6.23 2.40
N ALA A 25 1.33 -5.90 3.52
CA ALA A 25 0.68 -4.62 3.76
C ALA A 25 1.41 -3.90 4.88
N LEU A 26 2.00 -2.74 4.56
CA LEU A 26 2.68 -1.87 5.49
C LEU A 26 1.74 -0.71 5.86
N ASP A 27 1.38 -0.62 7.13
CA ASP A 27 0.53 0.47 7.62
C ASP A 27 1.31 1.76 7.90
N VAL A 28 0.61 2.88 8.16
CA VAL A 28 1.22 4.17 8.50
C VAL A 28 2.11 4.13 9.74
N ARG A 29 1.98 3.11 10.60
CA ARG A 29 2.81 2.92 11.80
C ARG A 29 4.05 2.08 11.51
N GLY A 30 4.26 1.69 10.24
CA GLY A 30 5.37 0.85 9.81
C GLY A 30 5.20 -0.63 10.18
N ARG A 31 3.99 -1.08 10.54
CA ARG A 31 3.74 -2.50 10.81
C ARG A 31 3.56 -3.24 9.49
N ASP A 32 4.44 -4.23 9.30
CA ASP A 32 4.48 -5.07 8.12
C ASP A 32 3.70 -6.36 8.35
N ASN A 33 2.55 -6.49 7.68
CA ASN A 33 1.65 -7.63 7.79
C ASN A 33 1.72 -8.47 6.52
N LEU A 34 1.95 -9.78 6.66
CA LEU A 34 1.82 -10.70 5.53
C LEU A 34 0.34 -10.84 5.16
N ALA A 35 -0.03 -10.40 3.96
CA ALA A 35 -1.39 -10.49 3.45
C ALA A 35 -1.61 -11.80 2.67
N TRP A 36 -0.61 -12.22 1.89
CA TRP A 36 -0.65 -13.46 1.12
C TRP A 36 0.75 -13.96 0.79
N SER A 37 0.88 -15.26 0.55
CA SER A 37 2.12 -15.90 0.11
C SER A 37 1.80 -17.04 -0.83
N SER A 38 2.56 -17.16 -1.93
CA SER A 38 2.59 -18.38 -2.73
C SER A 38 3.30 -19.51 -1.95
N THR A 39 3.17 -20.73 -2.42
CA THR A 39 4.10 -21.83 -2.12
C THR A 39 5.41 -21.64 -2.88
N TYR A 40 6.47 -22.33 -2.46
CA TYR A 40 7.72 -22.44 -3.23
C TYR A 40 7.47 -23.41 -4.38
N GLU A 41 7.15 -22.87 -5.55
CA GLU A 41 6.85 -23.67 -6.73
C GLU A 41 7.06 -22.89 -8.03
N SER A 42 7.30 -23.62 -9.11
CA SER A 42 7.24 -23.04 -10.45
C SER A 42 5.80 -23.01 -10.95
N ALA A 43 5.09 -21.92 -10.67
CA ALA A 43 3.84 -21.59 -11.35
C ALA A 43 4.12 -21.19 -12.83
N ARG A 44 4.35 -22.19 -13.69
CA ARG A 44 4.62 -22.01 -15.14
C ARG A 44 3.40 -21.50 -15.94
N LYS A 45 2.30 -21.21 -15.25
CA LYS A 45 1.06 -20.65 -15.78
C LYS A 45 0.70 -19.44 -14.94
N TRP A 46 -0.02 -18.50 -15.55
CA TRP A 46 -0.59 -17.38 -14.83
C TRP A 46 -1.63 -17.88 -13.83
N VAL A 47 -1.51 -17.42 -12.59
CA VAL A 47 -2.42 -17.71 -11.48
C VAL A 47 -3.01 -16.38 -11.01
N GLU A 48 -4.33 -16.30 -10.99
CA GLU A 48 -5.05 -15.15 -10.46
C GLU A 48 -5.19 -15.28 -8.94
N VAL A 49 -4.95 -14.17 -8.23
CA VAL A 49 -5.06 -14.07 -6.78
C VAL A 49 -5.96 -12.91 -6.44
N LYS A 50 -6.85 -13.14 -5.47
CA LYS A 50 -7.65 -12.11 -4.82
C LYS A 50 -7.41 -12.19 -3.32
N VAL A 51 -6.93 -11.11 -2.73
CA VAL A 51 -6.60 -11.02 -1.31
C VAL A 51 -7.18 -9.76 -0.70
N THR A 52 -7.72 -9.88 0.50
CA THR A 52 -8.13 -8.75 1.33
C THR A 52 -7.09 -8.56 2.42
N PRO A 53 -6.21 -7.53 2.34
CA PRO A 53 -5.17 -7.33 3.33
C PRO A 53 -5.77 -7.07 4.72
N VAL A 54 -5.22 -7.72 5.74
CA VAL A 54 -5.73 -7.61 7.10
C VAL A 54 -5.44 -6.21 7.66
N ASN A 55 -6.47 -5.53 8.18
CA ASN A 55 -6.38 -4.32 8.99
C ASN A 55 -5.60 -3.15 8.37
N SER A 56 -5.91 -2.79 7.12
CA SER A 56 -5.46 -1.53 6.51
C SER A 56 -6.30 -0.34 6.98
N TRP A 57 -6.15 0.05 8.25
CA TRP A 57 -6.76 1.28 8.76
C TRP A 57 -5.91 2.47 8.30
N GLY A 58 -6.42 3.23 7.34
CA GLY A 58 -5.73 4.39 6.77
C GLY A 58 -4.72 4.03 5.68
N LEU A 59 -3.78 4.93 5.41
CA LEU A 59 -2.85 4.81 4.30
C LEU A 59 -2.01 3.54 4.43
N THR A 60 -2.09 2.67 3.43
CA THR A 60 -1.45 1.36 3.42
C THR A 60 -0.61 1.22 2.16
N LYS A 61 0.63 0.76 2.32
CA LYS A 61 1.53 0.43 1.21
C LYS A 61 1.51 -1.08 0.96
N ILE A 62 1.15 -1.48 -0.25
CA ILE A 62 1.24 -2.88 -0.69
C ILE A 62 2.65 -3.14 -1.23
N ILE A 63 3.25 -4.26 -0.80
CA ILE A 63 4.60 -4.66 -1.15
C ILE A 63 4.53 -6.07 -1.73
N PHE A 64 4.98 -6.22 -2.98
CA PHE A 64 5.25 -7.51 -3.60
C PHE A 64 6.72 -7.86 -3.35
N LYS A 65 6.98 -8.98 -2.67
CA LYS A 65 8.33 -9.41 -2.29
C LYS A 65 8.62 -10.79 -2.86
N VAL A 66 9.72 -10.91 -3.58
CA VAL A 66 10.17 -12.20 -4.12
C VAL A 66 11.25 -12.78 -3.20
N LEU A 67 11.07 -14.03 -2.80
CA LEU A 67 12.04 -14.80 -2.01
C LEU A 67 12.53 -15.98 -2.84
N GLY A 68 13.80 -15.99 -3.23
CA GLY A 68 14.43 -17.15 -3.86
C GLY A 68 14.87 -18.17 -2.81
N SER A 69 14.76 -19.46 -3.11
CA SER A 69 15.50 -20.47 -2.36
C SER A 69 16.99 -20.42 -2.75
N SER A 70 17.88 -20.70 -1.81
CA SER A 70 19.35 -20.80 -1.91
C SER A 70 19.91 -21.19 -3.31
N PRO A 71 21.09 -20.68 -3.73
CA PRO A 71 21.53 -20.58 -5.13
C PRO A 71 22.01 -21.89 -5.78
N SER A 72 21.51 -23.06 -5.39
CA SER A 72 22.05 -24.35 -5.84
C SER A 72 21.67 -24.79 -7.25
N THR A 73 21.13 -23.91 -8.10
CA THR A 73 20.79 -24.28 -9.49
C THR A 73 21.04 -23.11 -10.43
N ASP A 74 21.76 -23.36 -11.52
CA ASP A 74 22.00 -22.48 -12.68
C ASP A 74 20.73 -22.02 -13.42
N THR A 75 19.55 -22.15 -12.81
CA THR A 75 18.26 -21.81 -13.39
C THR A 75 17.83 -20.43 -12.90
N PRO A 76 17.73 -19.43 -13.78
CA PRO A 76 17.24 -18.11 -13.40
C PRO A 76 15.80 -18.18 -12.89
N VAL A 77 15.53 -17.42 -11.82
CA VAL A 77 14.18 -17.21 -11.32
C VAL A 77 13.51 -16.10 -12.13
N TYR A 78 12.33 -16.39 -12.67
CA TYR A 78 11.50 -15.39 -13.34
C TYR A 78 10.21 -15.20 -12.58
N VAL A 79 9.84 -13.93 -12.38
CA VAL A 79 8.58 -13.53 -11.76
C VAL A 79 7.85 -12.60 -12.71
N GLY A 80 6.67 -13.04 -13.16
CA GLY A 80 5.73 -12.22 -13.90
C GLY A 80 4.63 -11.71 -12.97
N LEU A 81 4.28 -10.44 -13.11
CA LEU A 81 3.18 -9.80 -12.40
C LEU A 81 2.39 -8.95 -13.39
N THR A 82 1.07 -9.08 -13.40
CA THR A 82 0.17 -8.32 -14.28
C THR A 82 -1.20 -8.16 -13.62
N ASP A 83 -2.05 -7.35 -14.25
CA ASP A 83 -3.47 -7.17 -13.90
C ASP A 83 -3.70 -6.78 -12.43
N ILE A 84 -2.80 -5.96 -11.89
CA ILE A 84 -2.90 -5.49 -10.52
C ILE A 84 -4.05 -4.50 -10.42
N SER A 85 -5.05 -4.83 -9.62
CA SER A 85 -6.20 -3.98 -9.37
C SER A 85 -6.51 -3.88 -7.88
N ILE A 86 -6.98 -2.70 -7.46
CA ILE A 86 -7.43 -2.44 -6.09
C ILE A 86 -8.89 -2.04 -6.17
N THR A 87 -9.75 -2.85 -5.55
CA THR A 87 -11.17 -2.53 -5.36
C THR A 87 -11.33 -1.91 -3.98
N VAL A 88 -11.69 -0.63 -3.95
CA VAL A 88 -12.11 0.05 -2.72
C VAL A 88 -13.63 -0.07 -2.65
N PRO A 89 -14.21 -0.61 -1.57
CA PRO A 89 -15.66 -0.63 -1.43
C PRO A 89 -16.15 0.80 -1.38
N ASP A 90 -17.21 1.09 -2.15
CA ASP A 90 -17.90 2.37 -2.03
C ASP A 90 -18.36 2.49 -0.58
N GLU A 91 -18.06 3.63 0.05
CA GLU A 91 -18.73 3.99 1.30
C GLU A 91 -20.20 4.02 0.98
N ASP A 92 -20.94 3.11 1.63
CA ASP A 92 -22.37 2.96 1.49
C ASP A 92 -23.01 4.30 1.90
N ASN A 93 -23.21 5.19 0.94
CA ASN A 93 -24.09 6.35 1.06
C ASN A 93 -25.54 5.87 1.01
N SER A 94 -25.88 4.82 1.76
CA SER A 94 -27.24 4.35 1.97
C SER A 94 -27.98 5.30 2.93
N LYS A 95 -28.03 6.57 2.55
CA LYS A 95 -29.23 7.39 2.73
C LYS A 95 -29.99 7.27 1.42
N ASP A 96 -30.80 6.22 1.28
CA ASP A 96 -31.99 6.15 0.42
C ASP A 96 -32.47 4.70 0.36
N ASP A 97 -33.06 4.23 1.45
CA ASP A 97 -34.14 3.23 1.37
C ASP A 97 -34.86 3.16 2.72
N ILE A 98 -35.48 4.28 3.11
CA ILE A 98 -36.67 4.19 3.97
C ILE A 98 -37.74 3.67 3.03
N GLY A 99 -38.03 2.37 3.13
CA GLY A 99 -38.84 1.63 2.17
C GLY A 99 -40.11 2.35 1.73
N ILE A 100 -40.15 2.74 0.46
CA ILE A 100 -41.39 2.88 -0.27
C ILE A 100 -41.57 1.55 -1.00
N THR A 101 -42.31 0.65 -0.36
CA THR A 101 -42.75 -0.62 -0.95
C THR A 101 -43.40 -0.36 -2.30
N ARG A 102 -42.79 -0.91 -3.36
CA ARG A 102 -43.41 -1.00 -4.69
C ARG A 102 -44.59 -1.98 -4.65
N GLY A 103 -45.71 -1.56 -5.22
CA GLY A 103 -46.86 -2.42 -5.53
C GLY A 103 -47.86 -1.70 -6.41
N VAL A 104 -47.46 -1.39 -7.64
CA VAL A 104 -48.40 -1.02 -8.71
C VAL A 104 -48.99 -2.30 -9.27
N ASP A 105 -50.31 -2.40 -9.35
CA ASP A 105 -50.96 -3.18 -10.40
C ASP A 105 -51.91 -2.29 -11.23
N GLY A 106 -51.79 -2.43 -12.55
CA GLY A 106 -52.34 -1.50 -13.54
C GLY A 106 -53.83 -1.67 -13.79
N THR A 107 -54.68 -1.31 -12.83
CA THR A 107 -56.14 -1.26 -13.05
C THR A 107 -56.86 0.02 -12.58
N GLY A 108 -56.16 0.98 -11.95
CA GLY A 108 -56.72 2.32 -11.72
C GLY A 108 -58.06 2.34 -10.98
N ARG A 109 -58.19 1.59 -9.88
CA ARG A 109 -59.33 1.73 -8.95
C ARG A 109 -58.84 1.91 -7.52
N VAL A 110 -58.99 3.14 -7.02
CA VAL A 110 -58.92 3.44 -5.60
C VAL A 110 -60.32 3.18 -5.05
N ASN A 111 -60.51 2.10 -4.29
CA ASN A 111 -61.70 1.98 -3.46
C ASN A 111 -61.56 3.00 -2.34
N GLY A 112 -62.46 3.97 -2.33
CA GLY A 112 -62.68 4.81 -1.17
C GLY A 112 -63.26 3.94 -0.06
N ASP A 113 -62.66 4.04 1.12
CA ASP A 113 -63.38 4.10 2.39
C ASP A 113 -62.42 4.73 3.41
N ASP A 114 -62.95 5.76 4.08
CA ASP A 114 -62.53 6.32 5.37
C ASP A 114 -61.12 6.96 5.45
N VAL A 115 -61.03 8.22 5.01
CA VAL A 115 -60.02 9.17 5.53
C VAL A 115 -60.69 10.06 6.57
N ASP A 116 -60.50 9.64 7.82
CA ASP A 116 -60.81 10.43 9.01
C ASP A 116 -59.97 11.71 9.02
N LYS A 117 -60.63 12.82 9.33
CA LYS A 117 -60.02 14.15 9.41
C LYS A 117 -59.23 14.25 10.71
N ASN A 118 -57.94 14.55 10.62
CA ASN A 118 -57.27 15.29 11.69
C ASN A 118 -56.40 16.39 11.09
N GLN A 119 -56.89 17.61 11.32
CA GLN A 119 -56.19 18.88 11.17
C GLN A 119 -55.03 18.98 12.16
N GLY A 120 -54.06 19.82 11.80
CA GLY A 120 -53.01 20.34 12.66
C GLY A 120 -51.64 20.12 12.01
N ASP A 121 -50.78 21.10 11.86
CA ASP A 121 -50.83 22.49 12.26
C ASP A 121 -49.63 23.14 11.55
N ASP A 122 -49.79 24.40 11.15
CA ASP A 122 -48.76 25.18 10.48
C ASP A 122 -47.48 25.26 11.33
N ARG A 123 -46.33 24.82 10.79
CA ARG A 123 -45.01 25.25 11.27
C ARG A 123 -44.06 25.55 10.13
N ASP A 124 -43.99 26.85 9.94
CA ASP A 124 -42.98 27.59 9.20
C ASP A 124 -41.62 27.53 9.92
N ASP A 125 -40.58 27.88 9.15
CA ASP A 125 -39.35 28.55 9.58
C ASP A 125 -38.08 27.77 9.96
N THR A 126 -37.14 27.84 9.00
CA THR A 126 -35.70 28.11 9.14
C THR A 126 -34.73 26.92 9.08
N ILE A 127 -34.26 26.66 7.86
CA ILE A 127 -32.97 26.01 7.60
C ILE A 127 -31.87 27.06 7.84
N SER A 128 -31.09 26.92 8.92
CA SER A 128 -29.83 27.65 9.09
C SER A 128 -28.66 26.79 8.61
N ASN A 129 -28.21 27.06 7.38
CA ASN A 129 -26.92 26.59 6.89
C ASN A 129 -25.83 27.38 7.61
N HIS A 130 -25.10 26.72 8.51
CA HIS A 130 -23.87 27.25 9.08
C HIS A 130 -22.69 26.78 8.23
N SER A 131 -22.34 27.59 7.22
CA SER A 131 -21.11 27.45 6.44
C SER A 131 -19.95 27.95 7.28
N GLY A 132 -19.35 27.06 8.07
CA GLY A 132 -18.04 27.27 8.69
C GLY A 132 -16.95 26.93 7.67
N ASP A 133 -16.56 27.93 6.89
CA ASP A 133 -15.50 27.87 5.88
C ASP A 133 -14.17 28.31 6.53
N ASP A 134 -13.58 27.43 7.34
CA ASP A 134 -12.28 27.66 7.97
C ASP A 134 -11.17 27.16 7.04
N HIS A 135 -10.85 28.00 6.05
CA HIS A 135 -9.65 27.90 5.24
C HIS A 135 -8.49 28.63 5.95
N GLU A 136 -7.85 27.96 6.91
CA GLU A 136 -6.57 28.43 7.48
C GLU A 136 -5.42 27.43 7.21
N ASP A 137 -4.44 27.95 6.49
CA ASP A 137 -3.00 27.74 6.68
C ASP A 137 -2.41 26.33 6.55
N LYS A 138 -2.09 25.96 5.30
CA LYS A 138 -1.01 25.01 5.00
C LYS A 138 0.16 25.74 4.33
N LYS A 139 0.88 26.56 5.09
CA LYS A 139 2.14 27.20 4.65
C LYS A 139 3.41 26.60 5.26
N ASP A 140 3.32 25.56 6.08
CA ASP A 140 4.50 25.05 6.80
C ASP A 140 5.15 23.81 6.18
N SER A 141 4.53 23.17 5.17
CA SER A 141 5.06 21.91 4.64
C SER A 141 6.27 22.06 3.72
N PHE A 142 6.54 23.23 3.12
CA PHE A 142 7.63 23.39 2.15
C PHE A 142 9.02 23.49 2.79
N GLU A 143 9.15 24.10 3.97
CA GLU A 143 10.45 24.23 4.64
C GLU A 143 10.96 22.87 5.16
N GLN A 144 10.04 21.99 5.58
CA GLN A 144 10.38 20.67 6.13
C GLN A 144 10.97 19.73 5.06
N TYR A 145 10.51 19.79 3.81
CA TYR A 145 11.09 19.00 2.71
C TYR A 145 12.48 19.47 2.30
N GLY A 146 12.77 20.78 2.41
CA GLY A 146 14.10 21.33 2.12
C GLY A 146 15.17 20.83 3.09
N VAL A 147 14.84 20.75 4.38
CA VAL A 147 15.77 20.25 5.42
C VAL A 147 16.06 18.76 5.24
N ILE A 148 15.03 17.96 4.92
CA ILE A 148 15.20 16.51 4.68
C ILE A 148 16.12 16.27 3.48
N LEU A 149 15.94 17.02 2.40
CA LEU A 149 16.79 16.90 1.20
C LEU A 149 18.26 17.24 1.52
N LEU A 150 18.50 18.30 2.30
CA LEU A 150 19.84 18.73 2.68
C LEU A 150 20.57 17.68 3.52
N VAL A 151 19.89 17.05 4.48
CA VAL A 151 20.45 15.95 5.30
C VAL A 151 20.82 14.75 4.43
N LEU A 152 19.99 14.42 3.45
CA LEU A 152 20.20 13.26 2.58
C LEU A 152 21.43 13.44 1.67
N VAL A 153 21.63 14.64 1.14
CA VAL A 153 22.84 15.01 0.38
C VAL A 153 24.11 14.91 1.25
N LEU A 154 24.02 15.35 2.51
CA LEU A 154 25.16 15.32 3.44
C LEU A 154 25.57 13.88 3.80
N ILE A 155 24.61 12.98 3.99
CA ILE A 155 24.87 11.56 4.23
C ILE A 155 25.59 10.92 3.04
N ILE A 156 25.11 11.17 1.81
CA ILE A 156 25.72 10.63 0.59
C ILE A 156 27.18 11.11 0.46
N ALA A 157 27.44 12.39 0.72
CA ALA A 157 28.80 12.94 0.67
C ALA A 157 29.75 12.24 1.66
N VAL A 158 29.29 11.97 2.89
CA VAL A 158 30.08 11.26 3.90
C VAL A 158 30.35 9.81 3.48
N VAL A 159 29.36 9.10 2.95
CA VAL A 159 29.54 7.72 2.48
C VAL A 159 30.56 7.66 1.34
N VAL A 160 30.47 8.57 0.37
CA VAL A 160 31.44 8.65 -0.73
C VAL A 160 32.85 8.92 -0.20
N LEU A 161 33.00 9.83 0.76
CA LEU A 161 34.30 10.12 1.38
C LEU A 161 34.90 8.89 2.07
N ILE A 162 34.09 8.13 2.81
CA ILE A 162 34.54 6.90 3.48
C ILE A 162 34.99 5.87 2.44
N VAL A 163 34.23 5.65 1.38
CA VAL A 163 34.59 4.71 0.31
C VAL A 163 35.92 5.09 -0.34
N VAL A 164 36.13 6.39 -0.63
CA VAL A 164 37.38 6.88 -1.22
C VAL A 164 38.57 6.67 -0.26
N VAL A 165 38.39 6.92 1.04
CA VAL A 165 39.44 6.73 2.05
C VAL A 165 39.80 5.24 2.20
N VAL A 166 38.81 4.35 2.29
CA VAL A 166 39.02 2.90 2.40
C VAL A 166 39.74 2.38 1.14
N TRP A 167 39.23 2.74 -0.03
CA TRP A 167 39.82 2.30 -1.30
C TRP A 167 41.25 2.82 -1.51
N LYS A 168 41.54 4.06 -1.07
CA LYS A 168 42.91 4.62 -1.11
C LYS A 168 43.85 3.92 -0.13
N LYS A 169 43.36 3.54 1.05
CA LYS A 169 44.14 2.79 2.06
C LYS A 169 44.51 1.40 1.54
N ASP A 170 43.56 0.69 0.94
CA ASP A 170 43.80 -0.67 0.41
C ASP A 170 44.82 -0.69 -0.75
N ARG A 171 44.91 0.40 -1.52
CA ARG A 171 45.93 0.55 -2.58
C ARG A 171 47.34 0.87 -2.07
N MET A 172 47.51 1.33 -0.83
CA MET A 172 48.84 1.71 -0.28
C MET A 172 49.50 0.62 0.57
N LEU A 173 48.75 -0.40 1.01
CA LEU A 173 49.25 -1.48 1.86
C LEU A 173 50.05 -2.63 1.19
N PRO A 174 50.06 -2.87 -0.15
CA PRO A 174 50.80 -4.01 -0.69
C PRO A 174 52.32 -3.78 -0.90
N LEU A 175 52.85 -2.57 -0.67
CA LEU A 175 54.27 -2.26 -0.93
C LEU A 175 55.23 -2.59 0.23
N LEU A 176 54.73 -3.00 1.42
CA LEU A 176 55.58 -3.17 2.61
C LEU A 176 55.88 -4.62 3.02
N ARG A 177 55.49 -5.62 2.22
CA ARG A 177 55.67 -7.05 2.57
C ARG A 177 56.33 -7.88 1.48
N VAL A 178 57.51 -7.48 1.00
CA VAL A 178 58.46 -8.43 0.39
C VAL A 178 59.89 -8.00 0.70
N ALA A 179 60.42 -8.44 1.85
CA ALA A 179 61.85 -8.57 2.06
C ALA A 179 62.10 -10.03 2.46
N PRO A 180 62.65 -10.87 1.58
CA PRO A 180 62.94 -12.26 1.91
C PRO A 180 64.17 -12.31 2.82
N ALA A 181 64.00 -12.82 4.04
CA ALA A 181 65.10 -13.23 4.89
C ALA A 181 65.74 -14.48 4.27
N SER A 182 66.92 -14.31 3.68
CA SER A 182 67.74 -15.42 3.19
C SER A 182 68.13 -16.33 4.36
N SER A 183 67.80 -17.60 4.22
CA SER A 183 68.21 -18.70 5.10
C SER A 183 69.72 -18.94 4.96
N LEU A 184 70.45 -18.91 6.09
CA LEU A 184 71.84 -19.35 6.20
C LEU A 184 71.86 -20.69 6.93
N VAL A 185 72.28 -21.74 6.23
CA VAL A 185 72.59 -23.06 6.79
C VAL A 185 74.11 -23.18 6.84
N VAL A 186 74.66 -23.39 8.03
CA VAL A 186 75.99 -24.00 8.28
C VAL A 186 75.82 -24.96 9.44
#